data_AF-K0AXS6-F1
#
_entry.id   AF-K0AXS6-F1
#
_cell.length_a   1.000
_cell.length_b   1.000
_cell.length_c   1.000
_cell.angle_alpha   90.00
_cell.angle_beta   90.00
_cell.angle_gamma   90.00
#
_symmetry.space_group_name_H-M   'P 1'
#
loop_
_entity.id
_entity.type
_entity.pdbx_description
1 polymer ?
#
loop_
_entity_poly.entity_id
_entity_poly.type
_entity_poly.pdbx_seq_one_letter_code
_entity_poly.pdbx_strand_id
1 'polypeptide(L)' 'MPHSIQELEKRIVTEWLPTSGYEYDNAPDIEVYLSPDPHNAKFEVWIPVVKKSNENA' A
#
# COMPACT_ATOMS: atom_id res chain seq x y z
N MET A 1 -0.50 -16.82 2.13
CA MET A 1 -1.28 -15.70 1.59
C MET A 1 -1.50 -14.57 2.59
N PRO A 2 -2.01 -14.79 3.83
CA PRO A 2 -2.22 -13.67 4.76
C PRO A 2 -0.91 -12.89 4.97
N HIS A 3 0.16 -13.61 5.33
CA HIS A 3 1.44 -13.01 5.69
C HIS A 3 2.06 -12.11 4.60
N SER A 4 1.87 -12.45 3.32
CA SER A 4 2.46 -11.70 2.20
C SER A 4 1.83 -10.33 2.00
N ILE A 5 0.51 -10.20 2.25
CA ILE A 5 -0.20 -8.91 2.20
C ILE A 5 0.27 -8.03 3.35
N GLN A 6 0.28 -8.57 4.59
CA GLN A 6 0.73 -7.81 5.76
C GLN A 6 2.20 -7.37 5.66
N GLU A 7 3.06 -8.20 5.08
CA GLU A 7 4.47 -7.83 4.85
C GLU A 7 4.59 -6.70 3.81
N LEU A 8 3.81 -6.75 2.73
CA LEU A 8 3.78 -5.69 1.73
C LEU A 8 3.29 -4.36 2.32
N GLU A 9 2.16 -4.36 3.03
CA GLU A 9 1.60 -3.18 3.69
C GLU A 9 2.59 -2.56 4.68
N LYS A 10 3.25 -3.40 5.50
CA LYS A 10 4.29 -2.95 6.41
C LYS A 10 5.39 -2.21 5.67
N ARG A 11 5.90 -2.77 4.57
CA ARG A 11 6.96 -2.14 3.76
C ARG A 11 6.49 -0.85 3.09
N ILE A 12 5.25 -0.81 2.61
CA ILE A 12 4.66 0.43 2.06
C ILE A 12 4.70 1.54 3.11
N VAL A 13 4.25 1.26 4.34
CA VAL A 13 4.17 2.27 5.41
C VAL A 13 5.53 2.63 6.00
N THR A 14 6.42 1.66 6.22
CA THR A 14 7.69 1.89 6.94
C THR A 14 8.86 2.23 6.04
N GLU A 15 8.84 1.80 4.77
CA GLU A 15 9.97 1.99 3.85
C GLU A 15 9.63 2.99 2.74
N TRP A 16 8.53 2.76 2.03
CA TRP A 16 8.20 3.56 0.85
C TRP A 16 7.58 4.91 1.21
N LEU A 17 6.53 4.96 2.02
CA LEU A 17 5.78 6.18 2.33
C LEU A 17 6.66 7.32 2.89
N PRO A 18 7.60 7.08 3.82
CA PRO A 18 8.47 8.14 4.34
C PRO A 18 9.33 8.81 3.28
N THR A 19 9.75 8.06 2.24
CA THR A 19 10.67 8.51 1.18
C THR A 19 9.99 8.85 -0.15
N SER A 20 8.71 8.49 -0.32
CA SER A 20 7.96 8.57 -1.58
C SER A 20 7.61 10.00 -2.06
N GLY A 21 7.63 10.99 -1.17
CA GLY A 21 7.04 12.31 -1.42
C GLY A 21 5.50 12.34 -1.29
N TYR A 22 4.90 11.26 -0.79
CA TYR A 22 3.47 11.16 -0.50
C TYR A 22 3.20 10.90 0.99
N GLU A 23 2.03 11.29 1.43
CA GLU A 23 1.44 11.03 2.74
C GLU A 23 0.23 10.13 2.61
N TYR A 24 -0.09 9.41 3.69
CA TYR A 24 -1.30 8.61 3.77
C TYR A 24 -2.52 9.53 3.69
N ASP A 25 -3.47 9.20 2.82
CA ASP A 25 -4.71 9.98 2.70
C ASP A 25 -5.85 9.33 3.49
N ASN A 26 -6.85 10.14 3.84
CA ASN A 26 -8.01 9.71 4.63
C ASN A 26 -9.07 9.02 3.77
N ALA A 27 -8.69 7.92 3.13
CA ALA A 27 -9.55 7.06 2.33
C ALA A 27 -9.35 5.59 2.73
N PRO A 28 -10.22 4.66 2.30
CA PRO A 28 -10.06 3.24 2.62
C PRO A 28 -8.98 2.58 1.75
N ASP A 29 -8.29 1.60 2.34
CA ASP A 29 -7.43 0.67 1.61
C ASP A 29 -8.27 -0.38 0.89
N ILE A 30 -7.76 -0.85 -0.25
CA ILE A 30 -8.45 -1.86 -1.06
C ILE A 30 -7.51 -3.02 -1.33
N GLU A 31 -7.93 -4.21 -0.92
CA GLU A 31 -7.31 -5.48 -1.32
C GLU A 31 -8.13 -6.10 -2.46
N VAL A 32 -7.51 -6.29 -3.62
CA VAL A 32 -8.14 -6.91 -4.80
C VAL A 32 -7.56 -8.30 -5.01
N TYR A 33 -8.40 -9.33 -4.95
CA TYR A 33 -8.01 -10.73 -5.18
C TYR A 33 -8.27 -11.10 -6.65
N LEU A 34 -7.20 -11.17 -7.45
CA LEU A 34 -7.27 -11.35 -8.89
C LEU A 34 -7.33 -12.81 -9.33
N SER A 35 -6.79 -13.72 -8.52
CA SER A 35 -6.76 -15.16 -8.82
C SER A 35 -7.17 -15.96 -7.58
N PRO A 36 -8.17 -16.85 -7.69
CA PRO A 36 -8.57 -17.75 -6.60
C PRO A 36 -7.66 -18.98 -6.48
N ASP A 37 -6.73 -19.21 -7.42
CA ASP A 37 -5.81 -20.35 -7.39
C ASP A 37 -4.80 -20.18 -6.24
N PRO A 38 -4.79 -21.07 -5.22
CA PRO A 38 -3.88 -20.95 -4.08
C PRO A 38 -2.40 -21.17 -4.44
N HIS A 39 -2.09 -21.81 -5.57
CA HIS A 39 -0.72 -22.02 -6.04
C HIS A 39 -0.19 -20.86 -6.89
N ASN A 40 -1.08 -20.02 -7.41
CA ASN A 40 -0.77 -18.86 -8.23
C ASN A 40 -1.68 -17.69 -7.86
N ALA A 41 -1.75 -17.44 -6.56
CA ALA A 41 -2.61 -16.41 -6.03
C ALA A 41 -2.02 -15.04 -6.35
N LYS A 42 -2.84 -14.18 -6.92
CA LYS A 42 -2.48 -12.83 -7.35
C LYS A 42 -3.40 -11.85 -6.68
N PHE A 43 -2.84 -10.79 -6.13
CA PHE A 43 -3.59 -9.74 -5.48
C PHE A 43 -2.93 -8.39 -5.70
N GLU A 44 -3.70 -7.33 -5.49
CA GLU A 44 -3.23 -5.96 -5.45
C GLU A 44 -3.63 -5.34 -4.13
N VAL A 45 -2.80 -4.43 -3.64
CA VAL A 45 -3.08 -3.59 -2.47
C VAL A 45 -3.03 -2.15 -2.95
N TRP A 46 -4.14 -1.43 -2.81
CA TRP A 46 -4.26 -0.03 -3.18
C TRP A 46 -4.35 0.80 -1.91
N ILE A 47 -3.36 1.65 -1.70
CA ILE A 47 -3.24 2.54 -0.54
C ILE A 47 -3.52 3.97 -1.01
N PRO A 48 -4.44 4.70 -0.35
CA PRO A 48 -4.75 6.07 -0.71
C PRO A 48 -3.62 6.99 -0.25
N VAL A 49 -3.17 7.85 -1.16
CA VAL A 49 -2.07 8.76 -0.91
C VAL A 49 -2.35 10.14 -1.46
N VAL A 50 -1.86 11.15 -0.75
CA VAL A 50 -1.86 12.55 -1.15
C VAL A 50 -0.42 13.04 -1.28
N LYS A 51 -0.16 13.95 -2.21
CA LYS A 51 1.17 14.53 -2.36
C LYS A 51 1.53 15.27 -1.07
N LYS A 52 2.74 15.03 -0.53
CA LYS A 52 3.24 15.81 0.61
C LYS A 52 3.22 17.29 0.25
N SER A 53 2.54 18.08 1.07
CA SER A 53 2.60 19.53 0.95
C SER A 53 3.94 19.98 1.52
N ASN A 54 4.81 20.54 0.68
CA ASN A 54 5.98 21.24 1.17
C ASN A 54 5.54 22.61 1.72
N GLU A 55 4.86 22.63 2.87
CA GLU A 55 4.75 23.86 3.66
C GLU A 55 6.11 24.08 4.31
N ASN A 56 7.02 24.73 3.57
CA ASN A 56 8.22 25.48 3.95
C ASN A 56 9.29 25.38 2.85
N ALA A 57 9.23 26.30 1.89
CA ALA A 57 10.41 26.88 1.22
C ALA A 57 10.05 28.30 0.77
#